data_AF-A0A920G2S8-F1
#
_entry.id   AF-A0A920G2S8-F1
#
_cell.length_a   1.000
_cell.length_b   1.000
_cell.length_c   1.000
_cell.angle_alpha   90.00
_cell.angle_beta   90.00
_cell.angle_gamma   90.00
#
_symmetry.space_group_name_H-M   'P 1'
#
loop_
_entity.id
_entity.type
_entity.pdbx_description
1 polymer ?
#
loop_
_entity_poly.entity_id
_entity_poly.type
_entity_poly.pdbx_seq_one_letter_code
_entity_poly.pdbx_strand_id
1 'polypeptide(L)' 'MAYLAAKWWRVEHAIAAPCALIGTSNFFELAVAVAIGLFGLHSGAALATVVGVLVEVPVMLSLVTIVNRTRW' A
#
# COMPACT_ATOMS: atom_id res chain seq x y z
N MET A 1 9.45 0.50 -5.38
CA MET A 1 10.03 0.63 -6.73
C MET A 1 9.55 1.87 -7.47
N ALA A 2 8.25 2.20 -7.45
CA ALA A 2 7.70 3.41 -8.11
C ALA A 2 8.38 4.74 -7.70
N TYR A 3 8.60 4.97 -6.39
CA TYR A 3 9.27 6.19 -5.91
C TYR A 3 10.73 6.34 -6.40
N LEU A 4 11.48 5.22 -6.46
CA LEU A 4 12.86 5.21 -6.95
C LEU A 4 12.93 5.45 -8.47
N ALA A 5 12.01 4.85 -9.23
CA ALA A 5 11.88 5.08 -10.67
C ALA A 5 11.53 6.56 -10.97
N ALA A 6 10.59 7.14 -10.21
CA ALA A 6 10.22 8.55 -10.35
C ALA A 6 11.37 9.50 -9.98
N LYS A 7 12.18 9.16 -8.96
CA LYS A 7 13.41 9.87 -8.63
C LYS A 7 14.45 9.78 -9.76
N TRP A 8 14.57 8.62 -10.41
CA TRP A 8 15.51 8.42 -11.51
C TRP A 8 15.09 9.14 -12.80
N TRP A 9 13.79 9.28 -13.03
CA TRP A 9 13.20 10.07 -14.11
C TRP A 9 13.07 11.58 -13.80
N ARG A 10 13.61 12.07 -12.67
CA ARG A 10 13.56 13.49 -12.25
C ARG A 10 12.15 14.08 -12.25
N VAL A 11 11.14 13.26 -11.95
CA VAL A 11 9.76 13.74 -11.79
C VAL A 11 9.70 14.61 -10.55
N GLU A 12 9.02 15.75 -10.65
CA GLU A 12 8.85 16.68 -9.54
C GLU A 12 8.29 15.96 -8.31
N HIS A 13 8.87 16.21 -7.14
CA HIS A 13 8.52 15.49 -5.91
C HIS A 13 7.01 15.60 -5.60
N ALA A 14 6.40 16.74 -5.90
CA ALA A 14 4.97 16.98 -5.73
C ALA A 14 4.08 16.02 -6.55
N ILE A 15 4.60 15.45 -7.64
CA ILE A 15 3.89 14.49 -8.50
C ILE A 15 4.34 13.06 -8.17
N ALA A 16 5.65 12.85 -7.99
CA ALA A 16 6.24 11.55 -7.71
C ALA A 16 5.78 10.95 -6.36
N ALA A 17 5.63 11.79 -5.34
CA ALA A 17 5.17 11.41 -4.01
C ALA A 17 3.75 10.79 -4.01
N PRO A 18 2.71 11.51 -4.48
CA PRO A 18 1.36 10.95 -4.55
C PRO A 18 1.23 9.80 -5.56
N CYS A 19 1.92 9.86 -6.71
CA CYS A 19 1.90 8.73 -7.67
C CYS A 19 2.47 7.45 -7.07
N ALA A 20 3.57 7.54 -6.31
CA ALA A 20 4.16 6.38 -5.66
C ALA A 20 3.24 5.81 -4.58
N LEU A 21 2.57 6.67 -3.80
CA LEU A 21 1.60 6.26 -2.79
C LEU A 21 0.41 5.55 -3.42
N ILE A 22 -0.23 6.16 -4.43
CA ILE A 22 -1.38 5.58 -5.14
C ILE A 22 -1.02 4.26 -5.81
N GLY A 23 0.15 4.18 -6.45
CA GLY A 23 0.61 2.95 -7.10
C GLY A 23 1.02 1.83 -6.14
N THR A 24 1.25 2.14 -4.86
CA THR A 24 1.50 1.14 -3.81
C THR A 24 0.26 0.78 -2.99
N SER A 25 -0.78 1.62 -3.01
CA SER A 25 -2.04 1.36 -2.31
C SER A 25 -2.83 0.27 -3.02
N ASN A 26 -3.20 -0.79 -2.29
CA ASN A 26 -4.13 -1.80 -2.79
C ASN A 26 -5.48 -1.68 -2.03
N PHE A 27 -6.59 -2.09 -2.65
CA PHE A 27 -7.92 -2.06 -2.01
C PHE A 27 -8.13 -3.27 -1.11
N PHE A 28 -7.35 -3.33 -0.04
CA PHE A 28 -7.30 -4.49 0.83
C PHE A 28 -8.58 -4.65 1.64
N GLU A 29 -9.22 -3.55 2.04
CA GLU A 29 -10.52 -3.56 2.70
C GLU A 29 -11.58 -4.28 1.85
N LEU A 30 -11.55 -4.10 0.52
CA LEU A 30 -12.43 -4.84 -0.39
C LEU A 30 -12.04 -6.33 -0.48
N ALA A 31 -10.75 -6.64 -0.52
CA ALA A 31 -10.25 -8.02 -0.55
C ALA A 31 -10.65 -8.81 0.71
N VAL A 32 -10.62 -8.19 1.89
CA VAL A 32 -11.09 -8.78 3.15
C VAL A 32 -12.59 -9.05 3.11
N ALA A 33 -13.38 -8.09 2.65
CA ALA A 33 -14.84 -8.25 2.54
C ALA A 33 -15.20 -9.43 1.62
N VAL A 34 -14.53 -9.57 0.48
CA VAL A 34 -14.72 -10.68 -0.46
C VAL A 34 -14.25 -12.01 0.14
N ALA A 35 -13.10 -12.04 0.82
CA ALA A 35 -12.57 -13.27 1.41
C ALA A 35 -13.47 -13.79 2.56
N ILE A 36 -13.98 -12.90 3.41
CA ILE A 36 -14.95 -13.26 4.45
C ILE A 36 -16.26 -13.73 3.82
N GLY A 37 -16.75 -13.04 2.78
CA GLY A 37 -18.00 -13.38 2.10
C GLY A 37 -17.97 -14.74 1.37
N LEU A 38 -16.84 -15.12 0.78
CA LEU A 38 -16.70 -16.36 0.01
C LEU A 38 -16.24 -17.56 0.86
N PHE A 39 -15.34 -17.35 1.83
CA PHE A 39 -14.69 -18.45 2.55
C PHE A 39 -15.07 -18.53 4.04
N GLY A 40 -15.76 -17.52 4.58
CA GLY A 40 -16.10 -17.44 5.99
C GLY A 40 -14.90 -17.12 6.89
N LEU A 41 -15.16 -16.64 8.12
CA LEU A 41 -14.13 -16.16 9.06
C LEU A 41 -13.15 -17.23 9.55
N HIS A 42 -13.54 -18.52 9.51
CA HIS A 42 -12.71 -19.63 10.01
C HIS A 42 -11.78 -20.23 8.95
N SER A 43 -11.82 -19.76 7.70
CA SER A 43 -10.94 -20.24 6.65
C SER A 43 -9.57 -19.57 6.73
N GLY A 44 -8.51 -20.33 6.41
CA GLY A 44 -7.14 -19.80 6.31
C GLY A 44 -7.00 -18.65 5.29
N ALA A 45 -7.90 -18.58 4.30
CA ALA A 45 -7.97 -17.48 3.35
C ALA A 45 -8.39 -16.15 4.02
N ALA A 46 -9.35 -16.19 4.95
CA ALA A 46 -9.79 -15.00 5.68
C ALA A 46 -8.69 -14.49 6.63
N LEU A 47 -8.00 -15.39 7.32
CA LEU A 47 -6.86 -15.04 8.18
C LEU A 47 -5.73 -14.38 7.38
N ALA A 48 -5.37 -14.94 6.21
CA ALA A 48 -4.34 -14.38 5.35
C ALA A 48 -4.69 -12.97 4.87
N THR A 49 -5.97 -12.70 4.55
CA THR A 49 -6.41 -11.34 4.22
C THR A 49 -6.33 -10.40 5.43
N VAL A 50 -6.84 -10.78 6.60
CA VAL A 50 -6.77 -9.89 7.78
C VAL A 50 -5.33 -9.54 8.14
N VAL A 51 -4.41 -10.51 8.07
CA VAL A 51 -2.98 -10.26 8.31
C VAL A 51 -2.38 -9.33 7.24
N GLY A 52 -2.82 -9.42 5.98
CA GLY A 52 -2.36 -8.53 4.93
C GLY A 52 -2.72 -7.05 5.16
N VAL A 53 -3.92 -6.75 5.69
CA VAL A 53 -4.28 -5.38 6.12
C VAL A 53 -3.35 -4.88 7.20
N LEU A 54 -3.07 -5.72 8.21
CA LEU A 54 -2.22 -5.35 9.34
C LEU A 54 -0.79 -5.01 8.91
N VAL A 55 -0.32 -5.56 7.79
CA VAL A 55 0.99 -5.24 7.21
C VAL A 55 0.92 -4.06 6.25
N GLU A 56 -0.16 -3.91 5.49
CA GLU A 56 -0.28 -2.83 4.51
C GLU A 56 -0.31 -1.44 5.14
N VAL A 57 -1.15 -1.23 6.16
CA VAL A 57 -1.30 0.06 6.83
C VAL A 57 0.05 0.60 7.35
N PRO A 58 0.87 -0.18 8.11
CA PRO A 58 2.17 0.31 8.56
C PRO A 58 3.18 0.50 7.42
N VAL A 59 3.11 -0.30 6.35
CA VAL A 59 3.95 -0.10 5.15
C VAL A 59 3.61 1.23 4.47
N MET A 60 2.33 1.57 4.35
CA MET A 60 1.89 2.86 3.82
C MET A 60 2.36 4.04 4.68
N LEU A 61 2.20 3.97 6.01
CA LEU A 61 2.69 5.01 6.92
C LEU A 61 4.22 5.17 6.85
N SER A 62 4.94 4.07 6.69
CA SER A 62 6.40 4.07 6.49
C SER A 62 6.78 4.75 5.17
N LEU A 63 6.04 4.49 4.09
CA LEU A 63 6.23 5.14 2.79
C LEU A 63 5.97 6.65 2.86
N VAL A 64 4.89 7.08 3.53
CA VAL A 64 4.62 8.51 3.76
C VAL A 64 5.78 9.17 4.51
N THR A 65 6.32 8.50 5.53
CA THR A 65 7.47 9.00 6.30
C THR A 65 8.72 9.14 5.43
N ILE A 66 8.98 8.17 4.55
CA ILE A 66 10.12 8.20 3.61
C ILE A 66 9.93 9.35 2.62
N VAL A 67 8.77 9.45 1.98
CA VAL A 67 8.43 10.51 1.03
C VAL A 67 8.63 11.88 1.67
N ASN A 68 8.09 12.10 2.87
CA ASN A 68 8.20 13.38 3.56
C ASN A 68 9.62 13.70 4.06
N ARG A 69 10.52 12.71 4.16
CA ARG A 69 11.95 12.92 4.45
C ARG A 69 12.76 13.26 3.21
N THR A 70 12.38 12.73 2.04
CA THR A 70 13.07 12.99 0.76
C THR A 70 12.40 14.12 -0.02
N ARG A 71 12.19 15.28 0.62
CA ARG A 71 11.74 16.51 -0.05
C ARG A 71 12.92 17.10 -0.84
N TRP A 72 13.07 16.64 -2.07
CA TRP A 72 14.00 17.20 -3.07
C TRP A 72 13.36 18.40 -3.77
#